data_AF-A0A0G0G9H8-F1
#
_entry.id   AF-A0A0G0G9H8-F1
#
_cell.length_a   1.000
_cell.length_b   1.000
_cell.length_c   1.000
_cell.angle_alpha   90.00
_cell.angle_beta   90.00
_cell.angle_gamma   90.00
#
_symmetry.space_group_name_H-M   'P 1'
#
loop_
_entity.id
_entity.type
_entity.pdbx_description
1 polymer ?
#
loop_
_entity_poly.entity_id
_entity_poly.type
_entity_poly.pdbx_seq_one_letter_code
_entity_poly.pdbx_strand_id
1 'polypeptide(L)'
;MKPLGRKVLLLLLTGAALSIAYTPRQYWRTVKIAGKEWKKINKEEIRKEIRQLYRSKLLKKTENKDGSITMILTDKGKLRALTYKFDEMKIEDKKWDGKWRVVGFDVPEKIRWGRDALRDKIKKLGFYEFQKSVFIYPYDCKNEIDFIIEFFGIRKYVRFGILEYIDNEKHFKKIFKLI
;
A
#
# COMPACT_ATOMS: atom_id res chain seq x y z
N MET A 1 -14.23 -6.32 -10.69
CA MET A 1 -13.88 -6.34 -9.25
C MET A 1 -14.17 -7.73 -8.68
N LYS A 2 -13.20 -8.39 -8.01
CA LYS A 2 -13.47 -9.70 -7.37
C LYS A 2 -14.63 -9.55 -6.34
N PRO A 3 -15.52 -10.54 -6.19
CA PRO A 3 -16.70 -10.44 -5.31
C PRO A 3 -16.36 -10.15 -3.85
N LEU A 4 -15.14 -10.47 -3.41
CA LEU A 4 -14.63 -10.17 -2.07
C LEU A 4 -14.33 -8.66 -1.86
N GLY A 5 -13.78 -7.97 -2.87
CA GLY A 5 -13.44 -6.56 -2.77
C GLY A 5 -14.67 -5.66 -2.59
N ARG A 6 -15.79 -6.01 -3.24
CA ARG A 6 -17.08 -5.33 -3.07
C ARG A 6 -17.61 -5.48 -1.64
N LYS A 7 -17.40 -6.65 -1.03
CA LYS A 7 -17.86 -6.97 0.33
C LYS A 7 -17.04 -6.24 1.38
N VAL A 8 -15.72 -6.16 1.23
CA VAL A 8 -14.84 -5.41 2.14
C VAL A 8 -15.15 -3.90 2.11
N LEU A 9 -15.39 -3.34 0.93
CA LEU A 9 -15.77 -1.92 0.79
C LEU A 9 -17.10 -1.60 1.48
N LEU A 10 -18.09 -2.50 1.40
CA LEU A 10 -19.38 -2.32 2.09
C LEU A 10 -19.24 -2.33 3.62
N LEU A 11 -18.30 -3.12 4.16
CA LEU A 11 -17.99 -3.15 5.60
C LEU A 11 -17.29 -1.88 6.09
N LEU A 12 -16.32 -1.38 5.32
CA LEU A 12 -15.65 -0.12 5.63
C LEU A 12 -16.61 1.06 5.54
N LEU A 13 -17.49 1.08 4.54
CA LEU A 13 -18.52 2.10 4.36
C LEU A 13 -19.56 2.08 5.48
N THR A 14 -19.86 0.91 6.06
CA THR A 14 -20.74 0.82 7.24
C THR A 14 -20.06 1.28 8.52
N GLY A 15 -18.77 0.99 8.72
CA GLY A 15 -17.98 1.58 9.79
C GLY A 15 -17.95 3.11 9.73
N ALA A 16 -17.69 3.67 8.55
CA ALA A 16 -17.68 5.12 8.32
C ALA A 16 -19.08 5.76 8.43
N ALA A 17 -20.13 5.10 7.95
CA ALA A 17 -21.50 5.59 8.07
C ALA A 17 -22.02 5.55 9.51
N LEU A 18 -21.53 4.62 10.34
CA LEU A 18 -21.84 4.59 11.78
C LEU A 18 -21.14 5.71 12.54
N SER A 19 -19.91 6.07 12.16
CA SER A 19 -19.19 7.19 12.79
C SER A 19 -19.75 8.58 12.43
N ILE A 20 -20.53 8.69 11.35
CA ILE A 20 -21.15 9.94 10.86
C ILE A 20 -22.66 9.98 11.19
N ALA A 21 -23.24 8.93 11.81
CA ALA A 21 -24.66 8.90 12.13
C ALA A 21 -24.98 9.75 13.38
N TYR A 22 -25.64 10.90 13.20
CA TYR A 22 -25.99 11.82 14.29
C TYR A 22 -27.41 11.64 14.85
N THR A 23 -28.26 10.84 14.19
CA THR A 23 -29.64 10.61 14.65
C THR A 23 -29.96 9.12 14.82
N PRO A 24 -30.83 8.75 15.79
CA PRO A 24 -31.23 7.35 16.00
C PRO A 24 -31.80 6.67 14.75
N ARG A 25 -32.56 7.39 13.92
CA ARG A 25 -33.12 6.86 12.67
C ARG A 25 -32.06 6.55 11.62
N GLN A 26 -31.04 7.41 11.47
CA GLN A 26 -29.91 7.17 10.56
C GLN A 26 -29.08 5.98 11.03
N TYR A 27 -28.81 5.88 12.33
CA TYR A 27 -28.13 4.74 12.94
C TYR A 27 -28.83 3.41 12.61
N TRP A 28 -30.13 3.31 12.90
CA TRP A 28 -30.90 2.10 12.62
C TRP A 28 -30.97 1.73 11.13
N ARG A 29 -31.01 2.73 10.23
CA ARG A 29 -30.98 2.50 8.79
C ARG A 29 -29.63 1.94 8.33
N THR A 30 -28.53 2.52 8.80
CA THR A 30 -27.16 2.05 8.52
C THR A 30 -26.95 0.63 9.05
N VAL A 31 -27.35 0.33 10.29
CA VAL A 31 -27.27 -1.00 10.89
C VAL A 31 -28.11 -2.03 10.13
N LYS A 32 -29.32 -1.67 9.67
CA LYS A 32 -30.19 -2.57 8.89
C LYS A 32 -29.62 -2.89 7.51
N ILE A 33 -28.99 -1.91 6.85
CA ILE A 33 -28.28 -2.10 5.58
C ILE A 33 -27.03 -2.96 5.79
N ALA A 34 -26.23 -2.65 6.82
CA ALA A 34 -25.08 -3.45 7.23
C ALA A 34 -25.47 -4.91 7.48
N GLY A 35 -26.54 -5.15 8.23
CA GLY A 35 -27.04 -6.49 8.54
C GLY A 35 -27.52 -7.25 7.31
N LYS A 36 -28.15 -6.59 6.33
CA LYS A 36 -28.55 -7.20 5.05
C LYS A 36 -27.34 -7.58 4.19
N GLU A 37 -26.34 -6.72 4.10
CA GLU A 37 -25.11 -7.01 3.35
C GLU A 37 -24.27 -8.08 4.06
N TRP A 38 -24.20 -8.07 5.39
CA TRP A 38 -23.54 -9.09 6.20
C TRP A 38 -24.20 -10.47 6.06
N LYS A 39 -25.52 -10.53 5.87
CA LYS A 39 -26.24 -11.78 5.55
C LYS A 39 -25.87 -12.36 4.18
N LYS A 40 -25.40 -11.53 3.24
CA LYS A 40 -24.90 -11.98 1.91
C LYS A 40 -23.43 -12.42 1.93
N ILE A 41 -22.74 -12.21 3.06
CA ILE A 41 -21.37 -12.67 3.26
C ILE A 41 -21.42 -14.12 3.73
N ASN A 42 -20.72 -15.00 3.00
CA ASN A 42 -20.62 -16.41 3.39
C ASN A 42 -19.77 -16.51 4.67
N LYS A 43 -20.46 -16.65 5.82
CA LYS A 43 -19.82 -16.74 7.14
C LYS A 43 -18.90 -17.95 7.27
N GLU A 44 -19.17 -19.03 6.55
CA GLU A 44 -18.35 -20.24 6.56
C GLU A 44 -17.03 -20.02 5.83
N GLU A 45 -17.08 -19.31 4.70
CA GLU A 45 -15.91 -18.92 3.92
C GLU A 45 -14.96 -18.05 4.75
N ILE A 46 -15.49 -17.01 5.42
CA ILE A 46 -14.69 -16.16 6.32
C ILE A 46 -14.08 -16.98 7.47
N ARG A 47 -14.87 -17.86 8.11
CA ARG A 47 -14.36 -18.72 9.20
C ARG A 47 -13.29 -19.68 8.72
N LYS A 48 -13.38 -20.18 7.48
CA LYS A 48 -12.35 -21.02 6.86
C LYS A 48 -11.06 -20.22 6.66
N GLU A 49 -11.17 -19.01 6.13
CA GLU A 49 -10.02 -18.15 5.86
C GLU A 49 -9.31 -17.71 7.14
N ILE A 50 -10.07 -17.29 8.16
CA ILE A 50 -9.52 -16.96 9.48
C ILE A 50 -8.81 -18.16 10.11
N ARG A 51 -9.37 -19.38 9.98
CA ARG A 51 -8.71 -20.61 10.44
C ARG A 51 -7.41 -20.87 9.68
N GLN A 52 -7.37 -20.61 8.38
CA GLN A 52 -6.15 -20.75 7.59
C GLN A 52 -5.08 -19.72 7.98
N LEU A 53 -5.46 -18.46 8.19
CA LEU A 53 -4.54 -17.42 8.67
C LEU A 53 -3.99 -17.75 10.06
N TYR A 54 -4.81 -18.34 10.93
CA TYR A 54 -4.36 -18.84 12.23
C TYR A 54 -3.39 -20.03 12.08
N ARG A 55 -3.75 -21.06 11.30
CA ARG A 55 -2.90 -22.25 11.05
C ARG A 55 -1.56 -21.89 10.42
N SER A 56 -1.52 -20.88 9.55
CA SER A 56 -0.29 -20.37 8.92
C SER A 56 0.55 -19.45 9.82
N LYS A 57 0.14 -19.26 11.09
CA LYS A 57 0.76 -18.40 12.10
C LYS A 57 0.80 -16.92 11.74
N LEU A 58 -0.13 -16.46 10.91
CA LEU A 58 -0.29 -15.04 10.56
C LEU A 58 -1.17 -14.31 11.59
N LEU A 59 -2.02 -15.04 12.30
CA LEU A 59 -2.83 -14.55 13.42
C LEU A 59 -2.48 -15.29 14.71
N LYS A 60 -2.56 -14.58 15.84
CA LYS A 60 -2.59 -15.14 17.19
C LYS A 60 -3.91 -14.79 17.88
N LYS A 61 -4.34 -15.64 18.80
CA LYS A 61 -5.48 -15.38 19.68
C LYS A 61 -4.97 -14.94 21.04
N THR A 62 -5.61 -13.94 21.62
CA THR A 62 -5.39 -13.48 22.99
C THR A 62 -6.74 -13.49 23.69
N GLU A 63 -6.81 -14.13 24.84
CA GLU A 63 -8.01 -14.11 25.68
C GLU A 63 -7.94 -12.87 26.59
N ASN A 64 -9.04 -12.15 26.66
CA ASN A 64 -9.20 -10.97 27.49
C ASN A 64 -9.74 -11.38 28.86
N LYS A 65 -9.61 -10.48 29.84
CA LYS A 65 -10.08 -10.71 31.21
C LYS A 65 -11.58 -10.99 31.32
N ASP A 66 -12.36 -10.54 30.34
CA ASP A 66 -13.82 -10.76 30.24
C ASP A 66 -14.19 -12.07 29.53
N GLY A 67 -13.22 -12.93 29.20
CA GLY A 67 -13.42 -14.17 28.46
C GLY A 67 -13.60 -13.99 26.94
N SER A 68 -13.50 -12.76 26.42
CA SER A 68 -13.55 -12.52 24.98
C SER A 68 -12.21 -12.85 24.30
N ILE A 69 -12.24 -13.20 23.01
CA ILE A 69 -11.04 -13.55 22.23
C ILE A 69 -10.72 -12.43 21.23
N THR A 70 -9.54 -11.84 21.33
CA THR A 70 -8.98 -10.92 20.34
C THR A 70 -8.03 -11.65 19.40
N MET A 71 -8.23 -11.49 18.09
CA MET A 71 -7.30 -11.98 17.07
C MET A 71 -6.38 -10.85 16.61
N ILE A 72 -5.07 -11.06 16.64
CA ILE A 72 -4.06 -10.05 16.34
C ILE A 72 -3.10 -10.61 15.29
N LEU A 73 -2.65 -9.77 14.35
CA LEU A 73 -1.56 -10.13 13.44
C LEU A 73 -0.28 -10.41 14.23
N THR A 74 0.35 -11.55 13.93
CA THR A 74 1.73 -11.80 14.36
C THR A 74 2.69 -10.92 13.57
N ASP A 75 3.96 -10.84 13.95
CA ASP A 75 4.93 -10.07 13.16
C ASP A 75 5.12 -10.66 11.75
N LYS A 76 5.01 -11.98 11.62
CA LYS A 76 4.90 -12.66 10.32
C LYS A 76 3.66 -12.23 9.53
N GLY A 77 2.52 -12.11 10.21
CA GLY A 77 1.27 -11.59 9.64
C GLY A 77 1.39 -10.15 9.15
N LYS A 78 1.99 -9.27 9.97
CA LYS A 78 2.26 -7.88 9.61
C LYS A 78 3.21 -7.78 8.41
N LEU A 79 4.31 -8.54 8.41
CA LEU A 79 5.25 -8.56 7.30
C LEU A 79 4.57 -8.99 6.00
N ARG A 80 3.76 -10.06 6.04
CA ARG A 80 3.02 -10.53 4.87
C ARG A 80 2.01 -9.50 4.37
N ALA A 81 1.34 -8.78 5.28
CA ALA A 81 0.46 -7.67 4.90
C ALA A 81 1.22 -6.52 4.24
N LEU A 82 2.41 -6.18 4.76
CA LEU A 82 3.30 -5.18 4.14
C LEU A 82 3.77 -5.62 2.76
N THR A 83 4.08 -6.91 2.56
CA THR A 83 4.42 -7.46 1.24
C THR A 83 3.28 -7.28 0.24
N TYR A 84 2.03 -7.55 0.63
CA TYR A 84 0.89 -7.30 -0.27
C TYR A 84 0.76 -5.82 -0.62
N LYS A 85 0.89 -4.93 0.37
CA LYS A 85 0.88 -3.48 0.11
C LYS A 85 2.01 -3.06 -0.82
N PHE A 86 3.20 -3.65 -0.66
CA PHE A 86 4.34 -3.43 -1.52
C PHE A 86 4.06 -3.90 -2.95
N ASP A 87 3.55 -5.12 -3.13
CA ASP A 87 3.29 -5.71 -4.45
C ASP A 87 2.23 -4.94 -5.22
N GLU A 88 1.14 -4.54 -4.54
CA GLU A 88 0.03 -3.80 -5.12
C GLU A 88 0.31 -2.29 -5.27
N MET A 89 1.42 -1.79 -4.71
CA MET A 89 1.81 -0.39 -4.80
C MET A 89 1.90 0.07 -6.26
N LYS A 90 1.23 1.17 -6.53
CA LYS A 90 1.30 1.95 -7.77
C LYS A 90 1.39 3.42 -7.42
N ILE A 91 2.04 4.18 -8.27
CA ILE A 91 1.96 5.64 -8.19
C ILE A 91 0.73 6.04 -9.00
N GLU A 92 -0.14 6.85 -8.40
CA GLU A 92 -1.27 7.41 -9.14
C GLU A 92 -0.75 8.43 -10.15
N ASP A 93 -1.08 8.23 -11.42
CA ASP A 93 -0.76 9.18 -12.49
C ASP A 93 -1.57 10.47 -12.26
N LYS A 94 -0.96 11.41 -11.56
CA LYS A 94 -1.50 12.75 -11.35
C LYS A 94 -1.12 13.66 -12.52
N LYS A 95 -1.80 14.81 -12.63
CA LYS A 95 -1.36 15.86 -13.54
C LYS A 95 0.09 16.26 -13.19
N TRP A 96 0.96 16.31 -14.19
CA TRP A 96 2.33 16.75 -14.00
C TRP A 96 2.35 18.21 -13.51
N ASP A 97 3.12 18.47 -12.46
CA ASP A 97 3.23 19.79 -11.82
C ASP A 97 4.44 20.59 -12.32
N GLY A 98 5.10 20.12 -13.38
CA GLY A 98 6.29 20.75 -13.94
C GLY A 98 7.59 20.40 -13.21
N LYS A 99 7.55 19.51 -12.21
CA LYS A 99 8.73 19.11 -11.43
C LYS A 99 9.11 17.66 -11.67
N TRP A 100 10.40 17.37 -11.57
CA TRP A 100 10.97 16.05 -11.69
C TRP A 100 11.33 15.49 -10.33
N ARG A 101 10.98 14.23 -10.08
CA ARG A 101 11.35 13.49 -8.87
C ARG A 101 12.56 12.64 -9.20
N VAL A 102 13.63 12.83 -8.45
CA VAL A 102 14.88 12.11 -8.64
C VAL A 102 15.16 11.24 -7.43
N VAL A 103 15.50 9.98 -7.67
CA VAL A 103 15.92 9.02 -6.67
C VAL A 103 17.34 8.58 -7.00
N GLY A 104 18.30 8.99 -6.19
CA GLY A 104 19.69 8.55 -6.26
C GLY A 104 19.99 7.59 -5.12
N PHE A 105 20.80 6.56 -5.36
CA PHE A 105 21.21 5.65 -4.29
C PHE A 105 22.63 5.12 -4.43
N ASP A 106 23.30 4.97 -3.29
CA ASP A 106 24.61 4.33 -3.19
C ASP A 106 24.59 3.33 -2.02
N VAL A 107 24.23 2.08 -2.37
CA VAL A 107 23.98 1.00 -1.41
C VAL A 107 25.18 0.03 -1.41
N PRO A 108 25.83 -0.20 -0.25
CA PRO A 108 26.99 -1.08 -0.14
C PRO A 108 26.71 -2.51 -0.60
N GLU A 109 27.74 -3.18 -1.12
CA GLU A 109 27.62 -4.53 -1.68
C GLU A 109 27.14 -5.57 -0.64
N LYS A 110 27.48 -5.38 0.64
CA LYS A 110 27.00 -6.23 1.75
C LYS A 110 25.47 -6.34 1.84
N ILE A 111 24.75 -5.34 1.32
CA ILE A 111 23.29 -5.30 1.28
C ILE A 111 22.77 -5.09 -0.14
N ARG A 112 23.48 -5.64 -1.13
CA ARG A 112 23.12 -5.60 -2.55
C ARG A 112 21.68 -6.00 -2.83
N TRP A 113 21.14 -6.95 -2.08
CA TRP A 113 19.74 -7.37 -2.23
C TRP A 113 18.77 -6.19 -2.10
N GLY A 114 19.02 -5.24 -1.19
CA GLY A 114 18.20 -4.03 -1.01
C GLY A 114 18.36 -3.04 -2.17
N ARG A 115 19.57 -2.92 -2.72
CA ARG A 115 19.85 -2.12 -3.92
C ARG A 115 19.08 -2.62 -5.12
N ASP A 116 19.18 -3.92 -5.38
CA ASP A 116 18.60 -4.56 -6.56
C ASP A 116 17.07 -4.55 -6.44
N ALA A 117 16.53 -4.79 -5.23
CA ALA A 117 15.09 -4.71 -4.96
C ALA A 117 14.53 -3.28 -5.10
N LEU A 118 15.25 -2.24 -4.64
CA LEU A 118 14.87 -0.85 -4.85
C LEU A 118 14.81 -0.53 -6.35
N ARG A 119 15.89 -0.83 -7.08
CA ARG A 119 16.01 -0.60 -8.52
C ARG A 119 14.87 -1.26 -9.29
N ASP A 120 14.62 -2.54 -9.02
CA ASP A 120 13.58 -3.29 -9.71
C ASP A 120 12.19 -2.73 -9.40
N LYS A 121 11.95 -2.30 -8.15
CA LYS A 121 10.65 -1.75 -7.76
C LYS A 121 10.40 -0.39 -8.39
N ILE A 122 11.35 0.54 -8.35
CA ILE A 122 11.14 1.87 -8.95
C ILE A 122 11.00 1.78 -10.48
N LYS A 123 11.75 0.88 -11.15
CA LYS A 123 11.54 0.58 -12.58
C LYS A 123 10.13 0.07 -12.86
N LYS A 124 9.62 -0.86 -12.03
CA LYS A 124 8.23 -1.35 -12.13
C LYS A 124 7.18 -0.26 -11.87
N LEU A 125 7.52 0.74 -11.07
CA LEU A 125 6.66 1.92 -10.83
C LEU A 125 6.73 2.96 -11.96
N GLY A 126 7.56 2.73 -12.98
CA GLY A 126 7.66 3.59 -14.15
C GLY A 126 8.78 4.61 -14.09
N PHE A 127 9.68 4.57 -13.09
CA PHE A 127 10.87 5.41 -13.10
C PHE A 127 11.78 5.05 -14.28
N TYR A 128 12.40 6.07 -14.85
CA TYR A 128 13.39 5.91 -15.90
C TYR A 128 14.80 6.12 -15.36
N GLU A 129 15.78 5.40 -15.90
CA GLU A 129 17.18 5.51 -15.48
C GLU A 129 17.80 6.78 -16.10
N PHE A 130 18.06 7.78 -15.27
CA PHE A 130 18.66 9.06 -15.67
C PHE A 130 20.19 8.96 -15.75
N GLN A 131 20.77 8.23 -14.81
CA GLN A 131 22.20 7.85 -14.76
C GLN A 131 22.31 6.55 -13.94
N LYS A 132 23.49 5.91 -13.92
CA LYS A 132 23.72 4.74 -13.05
C LYS A 132 23.36 5.06 -11.59
N SER A 133 22.38 4.31 -11.06
CA SER A 133 21.83 4.49 -9.71
C SER A 133 21.10 5.83 -9.46
N VAL A 134 20.73 6.55 -10.52
CA VAL A 134 19.90 7.76 -10.46
C VAL A 134 18.70 7.59 -11.37
N PHE A 135 17.51 7.74 -10.80
CA PHE A 135 16.25 7.49 -11.46
C PHE A 135 15.38 8.73 -11.42
N ILE A 136 14.60 8.94 -12.48
CA ILE A 136 13.74 10.10 -12.63
C ILE A 136 12.29 9.71 -12.90
N TYR A 137 11.36 10.52 -12.40
CA TYR A 137 9.93 10.33 -12.58
C TYR A 137 9.20 11.69 -12.51
N PRO A 138 8.13 11.91 -13.30
CA PRO A 138 7.49 13.21 -13.35
C PRO A 138 6.47 13.42 -12.22
N TYR A 139 5.84 12.39 -11.66
CA TYR A 139 4.73 12.57 -10.71
C TYR A 139 5.16 12.47 -9.25
N ASP A 140 4.36 13.07 -8.36
CA ASP A 140 4.58 12.95 -6.92
C ASP A 140 4.48 11.50 -6.46
N CYS A 141 5.54 11.04 -5.80
CA CYS A 141 5.76 9.65 -5.42
C CYS A 141 6.55 9.54 -4.10
N LYS A 142 6.62 10.64 -3.33
CA LYS A 142 7.46 10.69 -2.13
C LYS A 142 7.09 9.60 -1.13
N ASN A 143 5.79 9.37 -0.91
CA ASN A 143 5.30 8.40 0.07
C ASN A 143 5.61 6.96 -0.35
N GLU A 144 5.51 6.66 -1.63
CA GLU A 144 5.83 5.36 -2.22
C GLU A 144 7.33 5.08 -2.09
N ILE A 145 8.17 6.05 -2.44
CA ILE A 145 9.62 5.95 -2.28
C ILE A 145 10.00 5.80 -0.82
N ASP A 146 9.46 6.62 0.09
CA ASP A 146 9.69 6.48 1.52
C ASP A 146 9.30 5.08 2.03
N PHE A 147 8.15 4.54 1.62
CA PHE A 147 7.74 3.19 2.00
C PHE A 147 8.71 2.12 1.50
N ILE A 148 9.17 2.18 0.24
CA ILE A 148 10.10 1.21 -0.33
C ILE A 148 11.43 1.23 0.44
N ILE A 149 11.94 2.43 0.71
CA ILE A 149 13.19 2.65 1.41
C ILE A 149 13.14 2.08 2.84
N GLU A 150 12.03 2.32 3.56
CA GLU A 150 11.81 1.76 4.90
C GLU A 150 11.66 0.24 4.86
N PHE A 151 10.89 -0.27 3.89
CA PHE A 151 10.63 -1.70 3.74
C PHE A 151 11.92 -2.50 3.56
N PHE A 152 12.91 -1.95 2.86
CA PHE A 152 14.22 -2.57 2.68
C PHE A 152 15.28 -2.14 3.69
N GLY A 153 14.98 -1.19 4.58
CA GLY A 153 15.92 -0.71 5.60
C GLY A 153 17.15 0.02 5.03
N ILE A 154 17.00 0.71 3.90
CA ILE A 154 18.12 1.33 3.15
C ILE A 154 18.14 2.86 3.20
N ARG A 155 17.35 3.50 4.07
CA ARG A 155 17.19 4.97 4.11
C ARG A 155 18.47 5.78 4.04
N LYS A 156 19.49 5.39 4.80
CA LYS A 156 20.76 6.13 4.85
C LYS A 156 21.50 6.20 3.50
N TYR A 157 21.21 5.27 2.58
CA TYR A 157 21.87 5.12 1.28
C TYR A 157 21.08 5.71 0.10
N VAL A 158 19.87 6.21 0.34
CA VAL A 158 18.99 6.73 -0.72
C VAL A 158 18.79 8.22 -0.52
N ARG A 159 18.75 8.97 -1.61
CA ARG A 159 18.45 10.40 -1.67
C ARG A 159 17.30 10.62 -2.62
N PHE A 160 16.35 11.44 -2.18
CA PHE A 160 15.21 11.88 -2.98
C PHE A 160 15.33 13.39 -3.17
N GLY A 161 15.14 13.85 -4.39
CA GLY A 161 15.19 15.25 -4.76
C GLY A 161 14.03 15.62 -5.67
N ILE A 162 13.67 16.90 -5.63
CA ILE A 162 12.74 17.51 -6.58
C ILE A 162 13.54 18.51 -7.40
N LEU A 163 13.53 18.36 -8.71
CA LEU A 163 14.22 19.26 -9.64
C LEU A 163 13.19 20.00 -10.49
N GLU A 164 13.38 21.29 -10.68
CA GLU A 164 12.57 22.10 -11.60
C GLU A 164 13.14 22.09 -13.02
N TYR A 165 14.41 21.72 -13.15
CA TYR A 165 15.12 21.65 -14.42
C TYR A 165 16.00 20.40 -14.47
N ILE A 166 16.05 19.77 -15.65
CA ILE A 166 17.00 18.73 -16.02
C ILE A 166 17.50 19.02 -17.44
N ASP A 167 18.71 18.59 -17.75
CA ASP A 167 19.16 18.54 -19.14
C ASP A 167 18.37 17.48 -19.91
N ASN A 168 18.37 17.58 -21.24
CA ASN A 168 17.66 16.64 -22.12
C ASN A 168 16.16 16.45 -21.81
N GLU A 169 15.52 17.44 -21.16
CA GLU A 169 14.14 17.34 -20.67
C GLU A 169 13.14 16.90 -21.76
N LYS A 170 13.31 17.38 -23.00
CA LYS A 170 12.45 16.99 -24.14
C LYS A 170 12.44 15.48 -24.37
N HIS A 171 13.56 14.79 -24.17
CA HIS A 171 13.64 13.34 -24.31
C HIS A 171 12.80 12.63 -23.24
N PHE A 172 12.96 13.03 -21.97
CA PHE A 172 12.19 12.45 -20.87
C PHE A 172 10.70 12.77 -20.96
N LYS A 173 10.33 14.00 -21.36
CA LYS A 173 8.93 14.36 -21.62
C LYS A 173 8.26 13.44 -22.63
N LYS A 174 8.97 13.00 -23.69
CA LYS A 174 8.45 12.01 -24.65
C LYS A 174 8.28 10.63 -24.02
N ILE A 175 9.26 10.15 -23.24
CA ILE A 175 9.19 8.86 -22.54
C ILE A 175 7.95 8.81 -21.64
N PHE A 176 7.70 9.90 -20.90
CA PHE A 176 6.58 10.01 -19.97
C PHE A 176 5.28 10.53 -20.61
N LYS A 177 5.23 10.74 -21.93
CA LYS A 177 4.05 11.22 -22.66
C LYS A 177 3.49 12.55 -22.11
N LEU A 178 4.38 13.47 -21.76
CA LEU A 178 4.04 14.80 -21.24
C LEU A 178 3.90 15.86 -22.34
N ILE A 179 4.25 15.51 -23.58
CA ILE A 179 4.16 16.33 -24.80
C ILE A 179 3.74 15.45 -25.98
#